data_AF-A0A847INI4-F1
#
_entry.id   AF-A0A847INI4-F1
#
_cell.length_a   1.000
_cell.length_b   1.000
_cell.length_c   1.000
_cell.angle_alpha   90.00
_cell.angle_beta   90.00
_cell.angle_gamma   90.00
#
_symmetry.space_group_name_H-M   'P 1'
#
loop_
_entity.id
_entity.type
_entity.pdbx_description
1 polymer ?
#
loop_
_entity_poly.entity_id
_entity_poly.type
_entity_poly.pdbx_seq_one_letter_code
_entity_poly.pdbx_strand_id
1 'polypeptide(L)'
;MKARAFSFLLLACLFFPGFSRVYGQSRTKVVSIPSVLEIEVIIPLSIAKESNLSFGYASPGQGTGYVTLTASENPQRTTSGVATLLPSPGAVYAGKFRVTGGPNASVNVTVPTWIHTLIHSSGSANLNLELTTPSATL
;
A
#
# COMPACT_ATOMS: atom_id res chain seq x y z
N MET A 1 -19.82 -74.20 63.88
CA MET A 1 -20.73 -73.07 64.17
C MET A 1 -20.14 -71.68 63.86
N LYS A 2 -19.16 -71.52 62.95
CA LYS A 2 -18.51 -70.21 62.65
C LYS A 2 -18.99 -69.52 61.36
N ALA A 3 -19.46 -70.27 60.35
CA ALA A 3 -19.91 -69.70 59.07
C ALA A 3 -21.30 -69.01 59.14
N ARG A 4 -22.18 -69.45 60.05
CA ARG A 4 -23.54 -68.88 60.17
C ARG A 4 -23.53 -67.47 60.76
N ALA A 5 -22.61 -67.18 61.70
CA ALA A 5 -22.48 -65.85 62.31
C ALA A 5 -22.03 -64.78 61.30
N PHE A 6 -21.16 -65.14 60.35
CA PHE A 6 -20.67 -64.23 59.31
C PHE A 6 -21.76 -63.86 58.30
N SER A 7 -22.62 -64.82 57.96
CA SER A 7 -23.75 -64.60 57.03
C SER A 7 -24.85 -63.72 57.63
N PHE A 8 -25.09 -63.81 58.95
CA PHE A 8 -26.03 -62.92 59.64
C PHE A 8 -25.52 -61.48 59.73
N LEU A 9 -24.21 -61.27 59.90
CA LEU A 9 -23.61 -59.93 59.94
C LEU A 9 -23.73 -59.21 58.59
N LEU A 10 -23.52 -59.95 57.49
CA LEU A 10 -23.57 -59.40 56.13
C LEU A 10 -25.00 -59.05 55.70
N LEU A 11 -25.98 -59.85 56.15
CA LEU A 11 -27.40 -59.56 55.91
C LEU A 11 -27.88 -58.36 56.73
N ALA A 12 -27.35 -58.16 57.95
CA ALA A 12 -27.70 -57.00 58.79
C ALA A 12 -27.26 -55.67 58.16
N CYS A 13 -26.11 -55.62 57.47
CA CYS A 13 -25.64 -54.40 56.79
C CYS A 13 -26.49 -53.99 55.58
N LEU A 14 -27.15 -54.93 54.91
CA LEU A 14 -28.01 -54.64 53.75
C LEU A 14 -29.37 -54.03 54.13
N PHE A 15 -29.81 -54.17 55.39
CA PHE A 15 -31.09 -53.66 55.88
C PHE A 15 -30.98 -52.40 56.75
N PHE A 16 -29.81 -51.77 56.84
CA PHE A 16 -29.72 -50.42 57.40
C PHE A 16 -30.14 -49.39 56.33
N PRO A 17 -31.25 -48.65 56.51
CA PRO A 17 -31.69 -47.63 55.57
C PRO A 17 -30.85 -46.35 55.77
N GLY A 18 -29.55 -46.45 55.50
CA GLY A 18 -28.63 -45.31 55.47
C GLY A 18 -28.55 -44.71 54.07
N PHE A 19 -29.69 -44.40 53.44
CA PHE A 19 -29.70 -43.69 52.16
C PHE A 19 -29.39 -42.21 52.42
N SER A 20 -28.11 -41.84 52.36
CA SER A 20 -27.72 -40.44 52.26
C SER A 20 -28.18 -39.89 50.90
N ARG A 21 -29.07 -38.89 50.92
CA ARG A 21 -29.49 -38.18 49.71
C ARG A 21 -28.28 -37.43 49.13
N VAL A 22 -27.70 -37.95 48.06
CA VAL A 22 -26.64 -37.26 47.32
C VAL A 22 -27.31 -36.20 46.45
N TYR A 23 -27.32 -34.95 46.91
CA TYR A 23 -27.66 -33.80 46.06
C TYR A 23 -26.47 -33.51 45.15
N GLY A 24 -26.51 -34.00 43.91
CA GLY A 24 -25.53 -33.64 42.90
C GLY A 24 -25.71 -32.20 42.46
N GLN A 25 -24.92 -31.27 43.00
CA GLN A 25 -24.83 -29.91 42.45
C GLN A 25 -23.99 -29.94 41.18
N SER A 26 -24.64 -29.95 40.01
CA SER A 26 -23.99 -29.69 38.73
C SER A 26 -23.57 -28.21 38.67
N ARG A 27 -22.29 -27.92 38.85
CA ARG A 27 -21.74 -26.58 38.63
C ARG A 27 -21.67 -26.30 37.12
N THR A 28 -22.44 -25.34 36.63
CA THR A 28 -22.33 -24.85 35.25
C THR A 28 -20.93 -24.27 35.03
N LYS A 29 -20.11 -24.93 34.21
CA LYS A 29 -18.79 -24.44 33.84
C LYS A 29 -18.94 -23.45 32.68
N VAL A 30 -18.86 -22.16 32.98
CA VAL A 30 -18.76 -21.11 31.96
C VAL A 30 -17.36 -21.16 31.36
N VAL A 31 -17.25 -21.62 30.11
CA VAL A 31 -16.00 -21.61 29.35
C VAL A 31 -16.04 -20.39 28.44
N SER A 32 -15.21 -19.39 28.74
CA SER A 32 -15.00 -18.26 27.84
C SER A 32 -14.05 -18.71 26.73
N ILE A 33 -14.54 -18.74 25.50
CA ILE A 33 -13.70 -18.97 24.32
C ILE A 33 -13.34 -17.58 23.78
N PRO A 34 -12.08 -17.13 23.89
CA PRO A 34 -11.68 -15.85 23.32
C PRO A 34 -11.77 -15.94 21.80
N SER A 35 -12.68 -15.17 21.20
CA SER A 35 -12.71 -14.94 19.76
C SER A 35 -11.72 -13.84 19.42
N VAL A 36 -10.70 -14.15 18.62
CA VAL A 36 -9.78 -13.16 18.06
C VAL A 36 -10.36 -12.67 16.73
N LEU A 37 -10.62 -11.38 16.62
CA LEU A 37 -11.02 -10.72 15.38
C LEU A 37 -9.78 -10.10 14.75
N GLU A 38 -9.28 -10.71 13.66
CA GLU A 38 -8.24 -10.11 12.83
C GLU A 38 -8.91 -9.33 11.68
N ILE A 39 -8.68 -8.02 11.64
CA ILE A 39 -9.15 -7.15 10.56
C ILE A 39 -7.94 -6.82 9.70
N GLU A 40 -7.90 -7.35 8.48
CA GLU A 40 -6.92 -6.92 7.49
C GLU A 40 -7.39 -5.60 6.85
N VAL A 41 -6.69 -4.51 7.15
CA VAL A 41 -6.94 -3.21 6.54
C VAL A 41 -6.11 -3.11 5.25
N ILE A 42 -6.75 -3.35 4.12
CA ILE A 42 -6.13 -3.17 2.80
C ILE A 42 -6.16 -1.67 2.45
N ILE A 43 -5.01 -1.01 2.50
CA ILE A 43 -4.87 0.37 2.01
C ILE A 43 -4.56 0.29 0.51
N PRO A 44 -5.50 0.69 -0.38
CA PRO A 44 -5.27 0.59 -1.81
C PRO A 44 -4.16 1.55 -2.25
N LEU A 45 -3.32 1.09 -3.18
CA LEU A 45 -2.38 1.96 -3.88
C LEU A 45 -3.15 2.82 -4.89
N SER A 46 -3.01 4.14 -4.81
CA SER A 46 -3.65 5.10 -5.71
C SER A 46 -2.65 6.15 -6.18
N ILE A 47 -2.84 6.59 -7.43
CA ILE A 47 -2.02 7.62 -8.08
C ILE A 47 -2.96 8.70 -8.62
N ALA A 48 -2.73 9.95 -8.21
CA ALA A 48 -3.48 11.11 -8.70
C ALA A 48 -2.53 12.14 -9.32
N LYS A 49 -2.88 12.66 -10.49
CA LYS A 49 -2.15 13.77 -11.12
C LYS A 49 -2.44 15.07 -10.38
N GLU A 50 -1.39 15.75 -9.92
CA GLU A 50 -1.50 17.03 -9.23
C GLU A 50 -1.16 18.22 -10.13
N SER A 51 -0.18 18.06 -11.03
CA SER A 51 0.22 19.12 -11.97
C SER A 51 0.60 18.55 -13.33
N ASN A 52 0.34 19.35 -14.38
CA ASN A 52 0.83 19.06 -15.73
C ASN A 52 2.31 19.43 -15.83
N LEU A 53 3.07 18.64 -16.59
CA LEU A 53 4.43 18.99 -16.99
C LEU A 53 4.41 20.13 -18.00
N SER A 54 5.19 21.18 -17.76
CA SER A 54 5.40 22.26 -18.72
C SER A 54 6.85 22.75 -18.66
N PHE A 55 7.52 22.71 -19.80
CA PHE A 55 8.86 23.27 -19.99
C PHE A 55 8.84 24.79 -20.28
N GLY A 56 7.64 25.36 -20.49
CA GLY A 56 7.47 26.74 -20.92
C GLY A 56 8.03 26.99 -22.33
N TYR A 57 8.46 28.21 -22.59
CA TYR A 57 8.97 28.60 -23.91
C TYR A 57 10.49 28.37 -24.04
N ALA A 58 10.87 27.73 -25.14
CA ALA A 58 12.24 27.56 -25.60
C ALA A 58 12.30 27.68 -27.13
N SER A 59 13.44 28.13 -27.66
CA SER A 59 13.68 28.18 -29.10
C SER A 59 14.62 27.06 -29.50
N PRO A 60 14.26 26.22 -30.49
CA PRO A 60 15.21 25.31 -31.11
C PRO A 60 16.15 26.09 -32.03
N GLY A 61 17.43 25.71 -32.04
CA GLY A 61 18.39 26.13 -33.07
C GLY A 61 18.51 25.09 -34.19
N GLN A 62 19.44 25.33 -35.13
CA GLN A 62 19.72 24.37 -36.22
C GLN A 62 20.56 23.20 -35.68
N GLY A 63 19.92 22.08 -35.34
CA GLY A 63 20.57 20.87 -34.81
C GLY A 63 19.84 20.28 -33.60
N THR A 64 20.52 19.43 -32.84
CA THR A 64 19.97 18.81 -31.62
C THR A 64 20.17 19.72 -30.40
N GLY A 65 19.10 20.03 -29.70
CA GLY A 65 19.11 20.81 -28.47
C GLY A 65 18.24 20.17 -27.42
N TYR A 66 18.58 20.39 -26.15
CA TYR A 66 17.86 19.83 -25.01
C TYR A 66 17.41 20.93 -24.07
N VAL A 67 16.22 20.76 -23.51
CA VAL A 67 15.70 21.55 -22.40
C VAL A 67 15.51 20.59 -21.23
N THR A 68 16.24 20.80 -20.16
CA THR A 68 16.14 19.98 -18.94
C THR A 68 15.38 20.76 -17.89
N LEU A 69 14.42 20.10 -17.24
CA LEU A 69 13.62 20.66 -16.16
C LEU A 69 13.88 19.85 -14.89
N THR A 70 14.23 20.52 -13.79
CA THR A 70 14.42 19.82 -12.51
C THR A 70 13.08 19.40 -11.92
N ALA A 71 12.98 18.16 -11.46
CA ALA A 71 11.81 17.65 -10.74
C ALA A 71 11.80 18.14 -9.28
N SER A 72 11.43 19.40 -9.06
CA SER A 72 11.37 20.03 -7.72
C SER A 72 10.15 20.92 -7.57
N GLU A 73 9.85 21.33 -6.32
CA GLU A 73 8.79 22.29 -6.01
C GLU A 73 8.95 23.63 -6.74
N ASN A 74 10.21 24.06 -6.94
CA ASN A 74 10.55 25.24 -7.72
C ASN A 74 11.44 24.84 -8.93
N PRO A 75 10.84 24.35 -10.01
CA PRO A 75 11.56 23.72 -11.10
C PRO A 75 12.46 24.74 -11.83
N GLN A 76 13.73 24.37 -12.02
CA GLN A 76 14.71 25.13 -12.78
C GLN A 76 14.85 24.55 -14.18
N ARG A 77 15.06 25.44 -15.15
CA ARG A 77 15.29 25.07 -16.54
C ARG A 77 16.74 25.29 -16.91
N THR A 78 17.32 24.32 -17.57
CA THR A 78 18.64 24.44 -18.20
C THR A 78 18.54 24.00 -19.65
N THR A 79 19.46 24.49 -20.48
CA THR A 79 19.55 24.13 -21.89
C THR A 79 20.94 23.67 -22.25
N SER A 80 21.01 22.78 -23.23
CA SER A 80 22.26 22.34 -23.85
C SER A 80 22.08 22.13 -25.36
N GLY A 81 23.20 22.01 -26.09
CA GLY A 81 23.20 21.93 -27.55
C GLY A 81 22.75 23.26 -28.17
N VAL A 82 21.86 23.19 -29.16
CA VAL A 82 21.39 24.37 -29.89
C VAL A 82 20.09 24.98 -29.34
N ALA A 83 19.56 24.46 -28.22
CA ALA A 83 18.35 25.00 -27.60
C ALA A 83 18.65 26.26 -26.78
N THR A 84 17.76 27.25 -26.82
CA THR A 84 17.87 28.49 -26.04
C THR A 84 16.59 28.75 -25.26
N LEU A 85 16.69 29.14 -23.99
CA LEU A 85 15.55 29.58 -23.20
C LEU A 85 15.13 31.00 -23.59
N LEU A 86 13.84 31.23 -23.77
CA LEU A 86 13.33 32.58 -24.00
C LEU A 86 13.35 33.39 -22.68
N PRO A 87 13.55 34.72 -22.75
CA PRO A 87 13.59 35.60 -21.57
C PRO A 87 12.30 35.55 -20.73
N SER A 88 11.15 35.43 -21.39
CA SER A 88 9.88 35.14 -20.73
C SER A 88 9.65 33.63 -20.73
N PRO A 89 9.64 32.97 -19.56
CA PRO A 89 9.52 31.52 -19.48
C PRO A 89 8.11 31.01 -19.83
N GLY A 90 7.08 31.85 -19.69
CA GLY A 90 5.69 31.36 -19.65
C GLY A 90 5.44 30.47 -18.44
N ALA A 91 4.49 29.55 -18.56
CA ALA A 91 4.15 28.58 -17.53
C ALA A 91 5.20 27.46 -17.47
N VAL A 92 5.87 27.30 -16.32
CA VAL A 92 6.88 26.25 -16.08
C VAL A 92 6.49 25.45 -14.85
N TYR A 93 6.26 24.15 -15.02
CA TYR A 93 5.78 23.26 -13.96
C TYR A 93 6.43 21.89 -14.09
N ALA A 94 6.95 21.36 -12.98
CA ALA A 94 7.25 19.94 -12.89
C ALA A 94 5.93 19.15 -12.89
N GLY A 95 5.91 18.01 -13.60
CA GLY A 95 4.79 17.08 -13.50
C GLY A 95 4.80 16.41 -12.12
N LYS A 96 3.67 16.46 -11.41
CA LYS A 96 3.54 15.89 -10.06
C LYS A 96 2.44 14.86 -10.02
N PHE A 97 2.75 13.78 -9.32
CA PHE A 97 1.81 12.72 -9.00
C PHE A 97 1.85 12.49 -7.50
N ARG A 98 0.67 12.43 -6.88
CA ARG A 98 0.54 11.99 -5.51
C ARG A 98 0.28 10.50 -5.52
N VAL A 99 1.15 9.79 -4.83
CA VAL A 99 1.04 8.35 -4.60
C VAL A 99 0.61 8.15 -3.16
N THR A 100 -0.50 7.45 -2.95
CA THR A 100 -0.97 7.04 -1.62
C THR A 100 -1.05 5.53 -1.56
N GLY A 101 -0.53 4.92 -0.51
CA GLY A 101 -0.55 3.47 -0.32
C GLY A 101 -0.26 3.10 1.13
N GLY A 102 -0.37 1.82 1.43
CA GLY A 102 0.06 1.29 2.72
C GLY A 102 1.58 1.33 2.91
N PRO A 103 2.07 1.14 4.14
CA PRO A 103 3.50 1.05 4.42
C PRO A 103 4.15 -0.06 3.58
N ASN A 104 5.36 0.18 3.09
CA ASN A 104 6.13 -0.70 2.19
C ASN A 104 5.56 -0.88 0.76
N ALA A 105 4.60 -0.06 0.33
CA ALA A 105 4.18 -0.04 -1.07
C ALA A 105 5.30 0.51 -1.96
N SER A 106 5.64 -0.23 -3.03
CA SER A 106 6.61 0.21 -4.03
C SER A 106 5.88 0.65 -5.30
N VAL A 107 6.31 1.78 -5.88
CA VAL A 107 5.77 2.29 -7.14
C VAL A 107 6.88 2.48 -8.13
N ASN A 108 6.73 1.85 -9.29
CA ASN A 108 7.58 2.09 -10.44
C ASN A 108 6.88 3.07 -11.40
N VAL A 109 7.48 4.24 -11.61
CA VAL A 109 6.98 5.24 -12.56
C VAL A 109 7.72 5.06 -13.88
N THR A 110 7.00 4.61 -14.91
CA THR A 110 7.53 4.54 -16.27
C THR A 110 6.88 5.63 -17.13
N VAL A 111 7.70 6.35 -17.89
CA VAL A 111 7.21 7.30 -18.91
C VAL A 111 7.50 6.66 -20.27
N PRO A 112 6.47 6.39 -21.09
CA PRO A 112 6.69 5.82 -22.42
C PRO A 112 7.49 6.80 -23.26
N THR A 113 8.34 6.26 -24.15
CA THR A 113 9.03 7.05 -25.16
C THR A 113 8.01 7.77 -26.02
N TRP A 114 7.96 9.10 -25.88
CA TRP A 114 6.99 9.93 -26.58
C TRP A 114 7.74 10.85 -27.54
N ILE A 115 7.49 10.64 -28.83
CA ILE A 115 8.02 11.46 -29.91
C ILE A 115 6.85 12.19 -30.56
N HIS A 116 6.97 13.51 -30.64
CA HIS A 116 5.97 14.36 -31.28
C HIS A 116 6.60 15.17 -32.40
N THR A 117 5.98 15.11 -33.57
CA THR A 117 6.44 15.88 -34.73
C THR A 117 5.92 17.32 -34.62
N LEU A 118 6.86 18.26 -34.55
CA LEU A 118 6.62 19.69 -34.65
C LEU A 118 6.62 20.07 -36.13
N ILE A 119 5.52 20.67 -36.60
CA ILE A 119 5.39 21.13 -37.98
C ILE A 119 5.60 22.63 -38.02
N HIS A 120 6.57 23.07 -38.82
CA HIS A 120 6.93 24.46 -39.06
C HIS A 120 6.64 24.83 -40.52
N SER A 121 6.52 26.13 -40.82
CA SER A 121 6.39 26.62 -42.19
C SER A 121 7.59 26.26 -43.09
N SER A 122 8.76 26.00 -42.50
CA SER A 122 10.01 25.65 -43.18
C SER A 122 10.36 24.15 -43.14
N GLY A 123 9.57 23.29 -42.49
CA GLY A 123 9.86 21.86 -42.38
C GLY A 123 9.27 21.19 -41.12
N SER A 124 9.74 20.00 -40.78
CA SER A 124 9.32 19.26 -39.58
C SER A 124 10.50 18.95 -38.65
N ALA A 125 10.29 19.04 -37.34
CA ALA A 125 11.22 18.61 -36.29
C ALA A 125 10.55 17.58 -35.38
N ASN A 126 11.32 16.86 -34.56
CA ASN A 126 10.79 15.92 -33.59
C ASN A 126 11.16 16.36 -32.18
N LEU A 127 10.19 16.36 -31.28
CA LEU A 127 10.37 16.52 -29.84
C LEU A 127 10.29 15.15 -29.18
N ASN A 128 11.33 14.77 -28.46
CA ASN A 128 11.34 13.55 -27.64
C ASN A 128 11.28 13.94 -26.15
N LEU A 129 10.37 13.31 -25.40
CA LEU A 129 10.34 13.44 -23.95
C LEU A 129 11.10 12.26 -23.32
N GLU A 130 12.15 12.58 -22.58
CA GLU A 130 12.97 11.60 -21.88
C GLU A 130 13.02 11.91 -20.37
N LEU A 131 12.94 10.86 -19.57
CA LEU A 131 13.00 10.96 -18.12
C LEU A 131 14.39 10.51 -17.63
N THR A 132 15.16 11.44 -17.08
CA THR A 132 16.41 11.09 -16.39
C THR A 132 16.08 10.55 -15.00
N THR A 133 15.84 9.23 -14.93
CA THR A 133 15.71 8.38 -13.71
C THR A 133 14.98 8.98 -12.50
N PRO A 134 13.70 8.62 -12.28
CA PRO A 134 13.07 8.79 -10.97
C PRO A 134 13.29 7.52 -10.13
N SER A 135 14.00 7.64 -9.01
CA SER A 135 13.93 6.63 -7.94
C SER A 135 13.24 7.26 -6.75
N ALA A 136 11.99 6.88 -6.49
CA ALA A 136 11.29 7.25 -5.28
C ALA A 136 10.82 5.98 -4.57
N THR A 137 11.43 5.70 -3.41
CA THR A 137 10.92 4.74 -2.42
C THR A 137 10.01 5.49 -1.45
N LEU A 138 8.82 4.95 -1.18
CA LEU A 138 7.88 5.46 -0.17
C LEU A 138 8.27 5.00 1.24
#